data_AF-A0A5A7N0N2-F1
#
_entry.id   AF-A0A5A7N0N2-F1
#
_cell.length_a   1.000
_cell.length_b   1.000
_cell.length_c   1.000
_cell.angle_alpha   90.00
_cell.angle_beta   90.00
_cell.angle_gamma   90.00
#
_symmetry.space_group_name_H-M   'P 1'
#
loop_
_entity.id
_entity.type
_entity.pdbx_description
1 polymer ?
#
loop_
_entity_poly.entity_id
_entity_poly.type
_entity_poly.pdbx_seq_one_letter_code
_entity_poly.pdbx_strand_id
1 'polypeptide(L)' 'MKDDSVTIWCCLLSEDPSGSAIEIEMEAGTKHWLPTSQIGHIPDAVHWPRPVPLIVPDWLAKQEGLI' A
#
# COMPACT_ATOMS: atom_id res chain seq x y z
N MET A 1 -9.58 -12.01 -17.10
CA MET A 1 -10.01 -12.08 -15.68
C MET A 1 -10.07 -10.64 -15.21
N LYS A 2 -11.14 -10.20 -14.53
CA LYS A 2 -11.18 -8.82 -14.02
C LYS A 2 -10.14 -8.74 -12.91
N ASP A 3 -9.21 -7.80 -13.03
CA ASP A 3 -8.30 -7.42 -11.95
C ASP A 3 -9.16 -6.84 -10.81
N ASP A 4 -9.56 -7.69 -9.86
CA ASP A 4 -10.20 -7.25 -8.63
C ASP A 4 -9.13 -6.54 -7.80
N SER A 5 -9.01 -5.23 -8.00
CA SER A 5 -8.19 -4.33 -7.20
C SER A 5 -9.06 -3.52 -6.26
N VAL A 6 -8.55 -3.27 -5.05
CA VAL A 6 -9.19 -2.42 -4.04
C VAL A 6 -8.35 -1.17 -3.81
N THR A 7 -9.02 -0.09 -3.43
CA THR A 7 -8.34 1.14 -2.98
C THR A 7 -8.32 1.14 -1.45
N ILE A 8 -7.13 1.18 -0.87
CA ILE A 8 -6.94 1.35 0.58
C ILE A 8 -6.42 2.76 0.86
N TRP A 9 -6.81 3.33 1.99
CA TRP A 9 -6.27 4.60 2.47
C TRP A 9 -5.22 4.33 3.52
N CYS A 10 -3.97 4.69 3.24
CA CYS A 10 -2.84 4.42 4.12
C CYS A 10 -1.83 5.57 4.08
N CYS A 11 -0.95 5.63 5.07
CA CYS A 11 0.19 6.54 5.06
C CYS A 11 1.42 5.77 4.54
N LEU A 12 2.14 6.26 3.51
CA LEU A 12 3.43 5.70 3.05
C LEU A 12 4.64 6.03 3.95
N LEU A 13 5.04 5.13 4.84
CA LEU A 13 6.08 5.36 5.86
C LEU A 13 7.49 5.42 5.28
N SER A 14 7.85 4.40 4.50
CA SER A 14 9.20 4.20 4.01
C SER A 14 9.21 3.33 2.75
N GLU A 15 10.30 3.35 2.01
CA GLU A 15 10.58 2.44 0.90
C GLU A 15 11.85 1.67 1.24
N ASP A 16 11.89 0.37 0.93
CA ASP A 16 13.11 -0.41 1.07
C ASP A 16 14.19 0.14 0.10
N PRO A 17 15.49 0.11 0.44
CA PRO A 17 16.56 0.62 -0.42
C PRO A 17 16.61 0.04 -1.85
N SER A 18 16.06 -1.15 -2.07
CA SER A 18 15.97 -1.76 -3.39
C SER A 18 14.73 -1.35 -4.20
N GLY A 19 13.81 -0.60 -3.59
CA GLY A 19 12.53 -0.20 -4.19
C GLY A 19 11.55 -1.35 -4.40
N SER A 20 11.77 -2.50 -3.76
CA SER A 20 10.99 -3.72 -3.95
C SER A 20 9.75 -3.79 -3.07
N ALA A 21 9.74 -3.03 -1.98
CA ALA A 21 8.62 -2.94 -1.05
C ALA A 21 8.53 -1.54 -0.44
N ILE A 22 7.30 -1.17 -0.05
CA ILE A 22 7.01 0.04 0.73
C ILE A 22 6.37 -0.35 2.05
N GLU A 23 6.70 0.39 3.09
CA GLU A 23 6.00 0.33 4.36
C GLU A 23 4.83 1.30 4.34
N ILE A 24 3.65 0.80 4.69
CA ILE A 24 2.45 1.61 4.86
C ILE A 24 1.93 1.49 6.29
N GLU A 25 1.25 2.53 6.76
CA GLU A 25 0.50 2.54 8.02
C GLU A 25 -0.99 2.66 7.72
N MET A 26 -1.77 1.75 8.30
CA MET A 26 -3.24 1.70 8.23
C MET A 26 -3.87 2.36 9.47
N GLU A 27 -5.20 2.47 9.48
CA GLU A 27 -5.94 2.91 10.67
C GLU A 27 -5.56 2.08 11.92
N ALA A 28 -5.51 2.74 13.07
CA ALA A 28 -4.99 2.22 14.34
C ALA A 28 -3.46 2.00 14.44
N GLY A 29 -2.67 2.45 13.45
CA GLY A 29 -1.20 2.43 13.51
C GLY A 29 -0.56 1.09 13.14
N THR A 30 -1.34 0.19 12.54
CA THR A 30 -0.83 -1.09 12.03
C THR A 30 0.01 -0.85 10.78
N LYS A 31 1.21 -1.42 10.74
CA LYS A 31 2.15 -1.26 9.63
C LYS A 31 2.25 -2.51 8.77
N HIS A 32 2.29 -2.33 7.46
CA HIS A 32 2.43 -3.41 6.48
C HIS A 32 3.55 -3.10 5.49
N TRP A 33 4.33 -4.12 5.15
CA TRP A 33 5.27 -4.04 4.03
C TRP A 33 4.61 -4.64 2.80
N LEU A 34 4.35 -3.80 1.80
CA LEU A 34 3.72 -4.22 0.55
C LEU A 34 4.73 -4.23 -0.59
N PRO A 35 4.80 -5.31 -1.39
CA PRO A 35 5.70 -5.39 -2.52
C PRO A 35 5.27 -4.41 -3.62
N THR A 36 6.16 -3.51 -4.03
CA THR A 36 5.89 -2.47 -5.05
C THR A 36 5.43 -3.06 -6.38
N SER A 37 5.98 -4.23 -6.74
CA SER A 37 5.60 -5.00 -7.94
C SER A 37 4.12 -5.40 -8.01
N GLN A 38 3.42 -5.40 -6.88
CA GLN A 38 2.00 -5.77 -6.79
C GLN A 38 1.10 -4.56 -6.59
N ILE A 39 1.66 -3.36 -6.42
CA ILE A 39 0.89 -2.14 -6.23
C ILE A 39 0.64 -1.52 -7.60
N GLY A 40 -0.64 -1.37 -7.95
CA GLY A 40 -1.03 -0.85 -9.27
C GLY A 40 -0.71 0.62 -9.45
N HIS A 41 -0.65 1.38 -8.36
CA HIS A 41 -0.27 2.79 -8.37
C HIS A 41 0.22 3.26 -6.99
N ILE A 42 1.40 3.87 -6.96
CA ILE A 42 1.95 4.59 -5.80
C ILE A 42 1.98 6.08 -6.19
N PRO A 43 1.30 6.97 -5.47
CA PRO A 43 1.34 8.39 -5.78
C PRO A 43 2.75 8.97 -5.60
N ASP A 44 3.30 9.58 -6.66
CA ASP A 44 4.70 10.05 -6.80
C ASP A 44 5.20 11.08 -5.76
N ALA A 45 4.32 11.64 -4.93
CA ALA A 45 4.67 12.71 -4.01
C ALA A 45 3.74 12.76 -2.81
N VAL A 46 3.95 11.86 -1.86
CA VAL A 46 3.28 11.92 -0.57
C VAL A 46 4.16 12.66 0.41
N HIS A 47 3.82 13.91 0.70
CA HIS A 47 4.37 14.60 1.87
C HIS A 47 3.90 13.86 3.13
N TRP A 48 4.81 13.12 3.73
CA TRP A 48 4.63 12.43 4.99
C TRP A 48 4.28 13.40 6.14
N PRO A 49 3.36 13.06 7.08
CA PRO A 49 2.39 11.97 7.07
C PRO A 49 1.04 12.47 6.53
N ARG A 50 0.65 12.06 5.32
CA ARG A 50 -0.72 12.26 4.81
C ARG A 50 -1.28 10.94 4.29
N PRO A 51 -2.56 10.63 4.58
CA PRO A 51 -3.23 9.48 4.00
C PRO A 51 -3.28 9.61 2.48
N VAL A 52 -2.98 8.52 1.79
CA VAL A 52 -3.07 8.42 0.33
C VAL A 52 -3.81 7.17 -0.10
N PRO A 53 -4.48 7.23 -1.25
CA PRO A 53 -5.08 6.05 -1.85
C PRO A 53 -3.99 5.18 -2.48
N LEU A 54 -3.92 3.92 -2.08
CA LEU A 54 -3.09 2.90 -2.69
C LEU A 54 -3.99 1.88 -3.39
N ILE A 55 -3.68 1.55 -4.64
CA ILE A 55 -4.43 0.54 -5.39
C ILE A 55 -3.66 -0.78 -5.33
N VAL A 56 -4.26 -1.78 -4.68
CA VAL A 56 -3.67 -3.10 -4.48
C VAL A 56 -4.63 -4.20 -4.92
N PRO A 57 -4.14 -5.38 -5.34
CA PRO A 57 -4.96 -6.54 -5.60
C PRO A 57 -5.77 -6.95 -4.37
N ASP A 58 -7.03 -7.32 -4.56
CA ASP A 58 -7.95 -7.76 -3.49
C ASP A 58 -7.38 -8.94 -2.68
N TRP A 59 -6.72 -9.88 -3.37
CA TRP A 59 -6.09 -11.03 -2.70
C TRP A 59 -4.96 -10.60 -1.76
N LEU A 60 -4.17 -9.59 -2.15
CA LEU A 60 -3.08 -9.07 -1.33
C LEU A 60 -3.66 -8.32 -0.12
N ALA A 61 -4.68 -7.49 -0.35
CA ALA A 61 -5.36 -6.77 0.71
C ALA A 61 -5.94 -7.72 1.78
N LYS A 62 -6.55 -8.84 1.35
CA LYS A 62 -7.07 -9.87 2.28
C LYS A 62 -5.97 -10.63 3.01
N GLN A 63 -4.90 -10.98 2.31
CA GLN A 63 -3.77 -11.71 2.90
C GLN A 63 -3.12 -10.90 4.02
N GLU A 64 -2.91 -9.60 3.77
CA GLU A 64 -2.28 -8.68 4.71
C GLU A 64 -3.27 -8.14 5.76
N GLY A 65 -4.58 -8.44 5.65
CA GLY A 65 -5.59 -7.96 6.60
C GLY A 65 -5.87 -6.46 6.48
N LEU A 66 -5.73 -5.90 5.28
CA LEU A 66 -6.01 -4.49 4.97
C LEU A 66 -7.52 -4.23 4.78
N ILE A 67 -8.30 -5.29 4.54
CA ILE A 67 -9.78 -5.31 4.40
C ILE A 67 -10.38 -6.59 4.99
#